data_AF-A0A3E1HF32-F1
#
_entry.id   AF-A0A3E1HF32-F1
#
_cell.length_a   1.000
_cell.length_b   1.000
_cell.length_c   1.000
_cell.angle_alpha   90.00
_cell.angle_beta   90.00
_cell.angle_gamma   90.00
#
_symmetry.space_group_name_H-M   'P 1'
#
loop_
_entity.id
_entity.type
_entity.pdbx_description
1 polymer ?
#
loop_
_entity_poly.entity_id
_entity_poly.type
_entity_poly.pdbx_seq_one_letter_code
_entity_poly.pdbx_strand_id
1 'polypeptide(L)'
;MGLEYRDMDVDVRANMVQEVAFDLDKGTIYTSPRLNEEGSRLWPDTLKEAAGNHSDVWLAGQIREQRLLKSHENRAKPSGGFTQAQIPVTAPDTLAEGEFNRFYIRGLCLKALAEDIPYLIAYRARPSANPRAESEAIIGKKFDPQQLLDDLRATTGIDTVLGLPPGPNSGLSVTIP
;
A
#
# COMPACT_ATOMS: atom_id res chain seq x y z
N MET A 1 4.55 -13.85 1.89
CA MET A 1 3.64 -13.74 3.06
C MET A 1 3.19 -12.30 3.12
N GLY A 2 1.88 -12.08 3.11
CA GLY A 2 1.28 -10.74 3.15
C GLY A 2 1.24 -10.16 4.55
N LEU A 3 0.62 -9.00 4.68
CA LEU A 3 0.32 -8.40 5.97
C LEU A 3 -0.90 -9.09 6.62
N GLU A 4 -0.86 -9.17 7.94
CA GLU A 4 -2.01 -9.55 8.76
C GLU A 4 -2.85 -8.30 9.04
N TYR A 5 -4.06 -8.22 8.49
CA TYR A 5 -4.98 -7.09 8.67
C TYR A 5 -6.01 -7.40 9.76
N ARG A 6 -5.83 -6.83 10.96
CA ARG A 6 -6.63 -7.18 12.16
C ARG A 6 -8.10 -6.77 12.09
N ASP A 7 -8.39 -5.64 11.46
CA ASP A 7 -9.73 -5.02 11.48
C ASP A 7 -10.39 -5.02 10.09
N MET A 8 -10.06 -6.01 9.26
CA MET A 8 -10.61 -6.16 7.91
C MET A 8 -12.02 -6.77 7.95
N ASP A 9 -13.03 -5.93 8.12
CA ASP A 9 -14.45 -6.31 8.02
C ASP A 9 -15.10 -5.86 6.70
N VAL A 10 -16.41 -6.09 6.57
CA VAL A 10 -17.18 -5.73 5.37
C VAL A 10 -17.21 -4.21 5.14
N ASP A 11 -17.24 -3.41 6.20
CA ASP A 11 -17.29 -1.95 6.11
C ASP A 11 -15.93 -1.40 5.68
N VAL A 12 -14.83 -1.93 6.22
CA VAL A 12 -13.48 -1.58 5.77
C VAL A 12 -13.28 -1.95 4.31
N ARG A 13 -13.73 -3.12 3.86
CA ARG A 13 -13.65 -3.50 2.43
C ARG A 13 -14.47 -2.57 1.53
N ALA A 14 -15.69 -2.23 1.94
CA ALA A 14 -16.52 -1.27 1.21
C ALA A 14 -15.84 0.10 1.13
N ASN A 15 -15.25 0.56 2.23
CA ASN A 15 -14.50 1.82 2.28
C ASN A 15 -13.23 1.77 1.41
N MET A 16 -12.48 0.66 1.41
CA MET A 16 -11.33 0.49 0.53
C MET A 16 -11.73 0.62 -0.95
N VAL A 17 -12.83 -0.03 -1.36
CA VAL A 17 -13.35 0.07 -2.73
C VAL A 17 -13.75 1.50 -3.09
N GLN A 18 -14.39 2.22 -2.14
CA GLN A 18 -14.71 3.64 -2.32
C GLN A 18 -13.46 4.50 -2.49
N GLU A 19 -12.42 4.25 -1.70
CA GLU A 19 -11.16 5.01 -1.79
C GLU A 19 -10.38 4.71 -3.08
N VAL A 20 -10.42 3.48 -3.58
CA VAL A 20 -9.88 3.15 -4.90
C VAL A 20 -10.65 3.88 -6.00
N ALA A 21 -11.99 3.89 -5.93
CA ALA A 21 -12.83 4.64 -6.87
C ALA A 21 -12.56 6.16 -6.81
N PHE A 22 -12.39 6.71 -5.61
CA PHE A 22 -12.04 8.11 -5.41
C PHE A 22 -10.71 8.49 -6.09
N ASP A 23 -9.67 7.65 -5.95
CA ASP A 23 -8.39 7.89 -6.61
C ASP A 23 -8.49 7.75 -8.14
N LEU A 24 -9.37 6.85 -8.63
CA LEU A 24 -9.63 6.70 -10.06
C LEU A 24 -10.35 7.90 -10.65
N ASP A 25 -11.41 8.38 -10.01
CA ASP A 25 -12.19 9.53 -10.47
C ASP A 25 -11.35 10.82 -10.47
N LYS A 26 -10.38 10.93 -9.55
CA LYS A 26 -9.43 12.04 -9.50
C LYS A 26 -8.19 11.87 -10.39
N GLY A 27 -7.97 10.69 -10.96
CA GLY A 27 -6.75 10.38 -11.71
C GLY A 27 -5.48 10.38 -10.85
N THR A 28 -5.61 10.08 -9.55
CA THR A 28 -4.51 10.07 -8.56
C THR A 28 -4.11 8.66 -8.12
N ILE A 29 -4.66 7.62 -8.74
CA ILE A 29 -4.26 6.24 -8.44
C ILE A 29 -2.77 6.04 -8.75
N TYR A 30 -2.01 5.55 -7.77
CA TYR A 30 -0.59 5.33 -7.95
C TYR A 30 -0.37 4.21 -8.98
N THR A 31 0.38 4.53 -10.04
CA THR A 31 0.76 3.59 -11.09
C THR A 31 2.27 3.42 -11.06
N SER A 32 2.73 2.23 -10.65
CA SER A 32 4.16 1.97 -10.51
C SER A 32 4.88 2.10 -11.86
N PRO A 33 6.05 2.76 -11.94
CA PRO A 33 6.85 2.80 -13.17
C PRO A 33 7.38 1.42 -13.58
N ARG A 34 7.28 0.43 -12.69
CA ARG A 34 7.63 -0.97 -12.94
C ARG A 34 6.55 -1.74 -13.67
N LEU A 35 5.31 -1.25 -13.71
CA LEU A 35 4.25 -1.85 -14.52
C LEU A 35 4.62 -1.70 -16.01
N ASN A 36 4.32 -2.74 -16.79
CA ASN A 36 4.31 -2.63 -18.26
C ASN A 36 2.98 -2.03 -18.73
N GLU A 37 2.80 -1.86 -20.04
CA GLU A 37 1.59 -1.23 -20.59
C GLU A 37 0.30 -1.93 -20.17
N GLU A 38 0.28 -3.27 -20.25
CA GLU A 38 -0.86 -4.09 -19.83
C GLU A 38 -1.08 -4.01 -18.31
N GLY A 39 0.00 -4.00 -17.53
CA GLY A 39 -0.02 -3.80 -16.09
C GLY A 39 -0.65 -2.47 -15.71
N SER A 40 -0.25 -1.37 -16.33
CA SER A 40 -0.83 -0.04 -16.09
C SER A 40 -2.32 0.00 -16.44
N ARG A 41 -2.73 -0.72 -17.51
CA ARG A 41 -4.12 -0.81 -17.93
C ARG A 41 -4.98 -1.59 -16.95
N LEU A 42 -4.49 -2.73 -16.45
CA LEU A 42 -5.23 -3.64 -15.57
C LEU A 42 -5.14 -3.27 -14.09
N TRP A 43 -4.17 -2.45 -13.71
CA TRP A 43 -3.87 -2.15 -12.32
C TRP A 43 -5.06 -1.59 -11.52
N PRO A 44 -5.79 -0.56 -12.00
CA PRO A 44 -7.01 -0.07 -11.37
C PRO A 44 -8.02 -1.14 -10.95
N ASP A 45 -8.41 -1.98 -11.90
CA ASP A 45 -9.46 -2.99 -11.69
C ASP A 45 -8.97 -4.11 -10.79
N THR A 46 -7.70 -4.52 -10.96
CA THR A 46 -7.09 -5.56 -10.11
C THR A 46 -6.99 -5.09 -8.66
N LEU A 47 -6.65 -3.82 -8.43
CA LEU A 47 -6.56 -3.23 -7.09
C LEU A 47 -7.94 -3.12 -6.43
N LYS A 48 -8.95 -2.69 -7.19
CA LYS A 48 -10.34 -2.61 -6.73
C LYS A 48 -10.90 -3.99 -6.37
N GLU A 49 -10.62 -4.99 -7.19
CA GLU A 49 -11.02 -6.39 -6.93
C GLU A 49 -10.34 -6.93 -5.68
N ALA A 50 -9.05 -6.66 -5.50
CA ALA A 50 -8.34 -7.05 -4.29
C ALA A 50 -8.96 -6.42 -3.04
N ALA A 51 -9.23 -5.11 -3.08
CA ALA A 51 -9.86 -4.37 -1.98
C ALA A 51 -11.21 -4.97 -1.58
N GLY A 52 -12.06 -5.29 -2.56
CA GLY A 52 -13.39 -5.84 -2.31
C GLY A 52 -13.36 -7.27 -1.78
N ASN A 53 -12.55 -8.14 -2.37
CA ASN A 53 -12.77 -9.59 -2.25
C ASN A 53 -11.54 -10.40 -1.82
N HIS A 54 -10.34 -9.82 -1.84
CA HIS A 54 -9.10 -10.57 -1.67
C HIS A 54 -8.12 -9.90 -0.70
N SER A 55 -6.83 -10.15 -0.93
CA SER A 55 -5.70 -9.73 -0.09
C SER A 55 -4.54 -9.20 -0.95
N ASP A 56 -3.56 -8.59 -0.29
CA ASP A 56 -2.27 -8.22 -0.87
C ASP A 56 -1.53 -9.41 -1.51
N VAL A 57 -1.62 -10.60 -0.91
CA VAL A 57 -1.04 -11.83 -1.46
C VAL A 57 -1.69 -12.21 -2.79
N TRP A 58 -3.02 -12.15 -2.87
CA TRP A 58 -3.75 -12.43 -4.11
C TRP A 58 -3.39 -11.41 -5.20
N LEU A 59 -3.34 -10.13 -4.83
CA LEU A 59 -2.96 -9.04 -5.73
C LEU A 59 -1.54 -9.24 -6.29
N ALA A 60 -0.59 -9.61 -5.43
CA ALA A 60 0.77 -9.98 -5.85
C ALA A 60 0.78 -11.21 -6.77
N GLY A 61 -0.12 -12.16 -6.55
CA GLY A 61 -0.34 -13.32 -7.42
C GLY A 61 -0.75 -12.89 -8.83
N GLN A 62 -1.76 -12.01 -8.94
CA GLN A 62 -2.24 -11.49 -10.23
C GLN A 62 -1.15 -10.76 -11.01
N ILE A 63 -0.34 -9.93 -10.33
CA ILE A 63 0.81 -9.25 -10.95
C ILE A 63 1.79 -10.26 -11.59
N ARG A 64 2.03 -11.42 -10.93
CA ARG A 64 2.95 -12.45 -11.41
C ARG A 64 2.34 -13.29 -12.53
N GLU A 65 1.15 -13.82 -12.31
CA GLU A 65 0.46 -14.73 -13.23
C GLU A 65 0.23 -14.06 -14.59
N GLN A 66 -0.16 -12.79 -14.57
CA GLN A 66 -0.42 -12.00 -15.77
C GLN A 66 0.82 -11.25 -16.28
N ARG A 67 1.97 -11.39 -15.61
CA ARG A 67 3.25 -10.75 -15.97
C ARG A 67 3.14 -9.24 -16.16
N LEU A 68 2.55 -8.55 -15.19
CA LEU A 68 2.21 -7.12 -15.30
C LEU A 68 3.40 -6.18 -15.11
N LEU A 69 4.57 -6.68 -14.70
CA LEU A 69 5.79 -5.86 -14.55
C LEU A 69 6.68 -5.94 -15.79
N LYS A 70 7.48 -4.88 -16.01
CA LYS A 70 8.62 -4.89 -16.93
C LYS A 70 9.64 -5.94 -16.47
N SER A 71 10.46 -6.44 -17.41
CA SER A 71 11.55 -7.35 -17.05
C SER A 71 12.76 -6.63 -16.46
N HIS A 72 13.00 -5.39 -16.90
CA HIS A 72 14.15 -4.58 -16.51
C HIS A 72 13.75 -3.13 -16.19
N GLU A 73 14.53 -2.50 -15.32
CA GLU A 73 14.47 -1.07 -15.01
C GLU A 73 15.82 -0.40 -15.28
N ASN A 74 15.79 0.88 -15.64
CA ASN A 74 17.01 1.68 -15.78
C ASN A 74 17.51 2.07 -14.39
N ARG A 75 18.76 1.73 -14.09
CA ARG A 75 19.44 2.08 -12.86
C ARG A 75 20.58 3.05 -13.14
N ALA A 76 20.59 4.20 -12.47
CA ALA A 76 21.68 5.16 -12.57
C ALA A 76 22.98 4.55 -12.02
N LYS A 77 24.09 4.75 -12.73
CA LYS A 77 25.42 4.33 -12.27
C LYS A 77 26.06 5.43 -11.41
N PRO A 78 26.84 5.08 -10.37
CA PRO A 78 27.60 6.06 -9.60
C PRO A 78 28.56 6.92 -10.46
N SER A 79 29.04 6.36 -11.57
CA SER A 79 29.95 7.01 -12.52
C SER A 79 29.25 7.88 -13.58
N GLY A 80 27.93 8.04 -13.51
CA GLY A 80 27.11 8.65 -14.56
C GLY A 80 26.64 7.65 -15.62
N GLY A 81 25.52 7.97 -16.28
CA GLY A 81 24.82 7.09 -17.24
C GLY A 81 23.90 6.06 -16.58
N PHE A 82 23.29 5.20 -17.40
CA PHE A 82 22.33 4.18 -16.96
C PHE A 82 22.83 2.76 -17.26
N THR A 83 22.40 1.79 -16.45
CA THR A 83 22.45 0.36 -16.75
C THR A 83 21.04 -0.20 -16.73
N GLN A 84 20.82 -1.32 -17.41
CA GLN A 84 19.63 -2.12 -17.17
C GLN A 84 19.89 -3.04 -15.98
N ALA A 85 18.92 -3.10 -15.06
CA ALA A 85 18.87 -4.04 -13.97
C ALA A 85 17.56 -4.82 -14.07
N GLN A 86 17.60 -6.11 -13.78
CA GLN A 86 16.38 -6.91 -13.73
C GLN A 86 15.49 -6.41 -12.59
N ILE A 87 14.18 -6.35 -12.84
CA ILE A 87 13.22 -6.04 -11.77
C ILE A 87 13.30 -7.15 -10.70
N PRO A 88 13.41 -6.80 -9.41
CA PRO A 88 13.47 -7.79 -8.34
C PRO A 88 12.28 -8.74 -8.34
N VAL A 89 12.51 -10.01 -8.03
CA VAL A 89 11.45 -11.03 -7.91
C VAL A 89 10.41 -10.69 -6.82
N THR A 90 10.78 -9.82 -5.87
CA THR A 90 9.93 -9.31 -4.78
C THR A 90 9.13 -8.06 -5.16
N ALA A 91 9.31 -7.51 -6.36
CA ALA A 91 8.60 -6.32 -6.80
C ALA A 91 7.07 -6.50 -6.84
N PRO A 92 6.51 -7.65 -7.25
CA PRO A 92 5.06 -7.90 -7.14
C PRO A 92 4.55 -7.80 -5.71
N ASP A 93 5.25 -8.42 -4.74
CA ASP A 93 4.87 -8.35 -3.33
C ASP A 93 4.95 -6.92 -2.82
N THR A 94 6.04 -6.22 -3.16
CA THR A 94 6.31 -4.87 -2.67
C THR A 94 5.24 -3.88 -3.15
N LEU A 95 4.83 -4.00 -4.42
CA LEU A 95 3.78 -3.17 -4.99
C LEU A 95 2.41 -3.49 -4.39
N ALA A 96 2.04 -4.77 -4.36
CA ALA A 96 0.76 -5.21 -3.86
C ALA A 96 0.58 -4.88 -2.37
N GLU A 97 1.58 -5.20 -1.54
CA GLU A 97 1.58 -4.91 -0.10
C GLU A 97 1.42 -3.41 0.17
N GLY A 98 2.23 -2.57 -0.50
CA GLY A 98 2.21 -1.13 -0.26
C GLY A 98 0.87 -0.50 -0.58
N GLU A 99 0.35 -0.76 -1.78
CA GLU A 99 -0.88 -0.14 -2.25
C GLU A 99 -2.12 -0.72 -1.55
N PHE A 100 -2.18 -2.04 -1.35
CA PHE A 100 -3.28 -2.64 -0.61
C PHE A 100 -3.32 -2.13 0.83
N ASN A 101 -2.17 -2.07 1.51
CA ASN A 101 -2.09 -1.53 2.87
C ASN A 101 -2.50 -0.05 2.90
N ARG A 102 -2.08 0.78 1.94
CA ARG A 102 -2.51 2.17 1.85
C ARG A 102 -4.04 2.30 1.79
N PHE A 103 -4.70 1.51 0.95
CA PHE A 103 -6.16 1.53 0.86
C PHE A 103 -6.84 0.95 2.11
N TYR A 104 -6.29 -0.11 2.71
CA TYR A 104 -6.76 -0.63 3.99
C TYR A 104 -6.74 0.45 5.09
N ILE A 105 -5.63 1.17 5.22
CA ILE A 105 -5.49 2.24 6.24
C ILE A 105 -6.54 3.33 6.00
N ARG A 106 -6.71 3.79 4.75
CA ARG A 106 -7.76 4.77 4.39
C ARG A 106 -9.16 4.25 4.71
N GLY A 107 -9.44 2.98 4.39
CA GLY A 107 -10.71 2.34 4.70
C GLY A 107 -10.99 2.24 6.20
N LEU A 108 -9.95 1.95 7.00
CA LEU A 108 -10.04 1.91 8.46
C LEU A 108 -10.20 3.31 9.06
N CYS A 109 -9.55 4.35 8.50
CA CYS A 109 -9.78 5.73 8.89
C CYS A 109 -11.25 6.13 8.70
N LEU A 110 -11.87 5.76 7.57
CA LEU A 110 -13.29 6.03 7.32
C LEU A 110 -14.20 5.32 8.34
N LYS A 111 -13.91 4.06 8.68
CA LYS A 111 -14.63 3.34 9.74
C LYS A 111 -14.47 4.03 11.10
N ALA A 112 -13.24 4.38 11.47
CA ALA A 112 -12.95 5.05 12.73
C ALA A 112 -13.67 6.40 12.86
N LEU A 113 -13.76 7.18 11.77
CA LEU A 113 -14.52 8.42 11.75
C LEU A 113 -16.03 8.19 11.88
N ALA A 114 -16.56 7.14 11.25
CA ALA A 114 -17.98 6.81 11.33
C ALA A 114 -18.40 6.30 12.72
N GLU A 115 -17.48 5.68 13.45
CA GLU A 115 -17.71 5.10 14.78
C GLU A 115 -17.17 5.96 15.94
N ASP A 116 -16.80 7.22 15.67
CA ASP A 116 -16.23 8.15 16.65
C ASP A 116 -15.00 7.58 17.41
N ILE A 117 -14.19 6.74 16.75
CA ILE A 117 -12.95 6.19 17.30
C ILE A 117 -11.87 7.27 17.26
N PRO A 118 -11.30 7.68 18.41
CA PRO A 118 -10.47 8.89 18.48
C PRO A 118 -9.07 8.75 17.88
N TYR A 119 -8.58 7.52 17.72
CA TYR A 119 -7.27 7.27 17.13
C TYR A 119 -7.11 5.83 16.63
N LEU A 120 -6.23 5.65 15.66
CA LEU A 120 -5.71 4.35 15.23
C LEU A 120 -4.32 4.12 15.83
N ILE A 121 -3.92 2.85 16.02
CA ILE A 121 -2.63 2.46 16.60
C ILE A 121 -1.80 1.72 15.56
N ALA A 122 -0.57 2.17 15.33
CA ALA A 122 0.35 1.45 14.45
C ALA A 122 0.86 0.15 15.08
N TYR A 123 0.96 -0.91 14.29
CA TYR A 123 1.46 -2.21 14.72
C TYR A 123 2.25 -2.92 13.61
N ARG A 124 2.96 -3.98 13.99
CA ARG A 124 3.67 -4.88 13.07
C ARG A 124 2.70 -5.88 12.48
N ALA A 125 2.33 -5.69 11.20
CA ALA A 125 1.45 -6.57 10.46
C ALA A 125 2.20 -7.74 9.77
N ARG A 126 3.53 -7.68 9.67
CA ARG A 126 4.36 -8.80 9.22
C ARG A 126 5.68 -8.86 9.98
N PRO A 127 6.11 -10.05 10.45
CA PRO A 127 7.42 -10.21 11.09
C PRO A 127 8.57 -9.71 10.19
N SER A 128 9.52 -9.00 10.79
CA SER A 128 10.77 -8.61 10.13
C SER A 128 11.93 -9.06 10.98
N ALA A 129 12.89 -9.79 10.37
CA ALA A 129 14.07 -10.25 11.07
C ALA A 129 15.06 -9.10 11.37
N ASN A 130 15.10 -8.08 10.51
CA ASN A 130 15.95 -6.90 10.65
C ASN A 130 15.12 -5.63 10.41
N PRO A 131 14.25 -5.25 11.36
CA PRO A 131 13.41 -4.07 11.20
C PRO A 131 14.26 -2.79 11.22
N ARG A 132 13.87 -1.82 10.39
CA ARG A 132 14.48 -0.48 10.41
C ARG A 132 14.08 0.23 11.70
N ALA A 133 15.01 0.98 12.29
CA ALA A 133 14.76 1.72 13.53
C ALA A 133 13.59 2.72 13.38
N GLU A 134 13.43 3.36 12.21
CA GLU A 134 12.30 4.26 11.99
C GLU A 134 10.95 3.52 12.01
N SER A 135 10.91 2.29 11.48
CA SER A 135 9.70 1.47 11.51
C SER A 135 9.36 1.01 12.92
N GLU A 136 10.35 0.64 13.73
CA GLU A 136 10.12 0.29 15.15
C GLU A 136 9.60 1.49 15.94
N ALA A 137 10.14 2.68 15.70
CA ALA A 137 9.72 3.90 16.38
C ALA A 137 8.27 4.32 16.07
N ILE A 138 7.63 3.73 15.06
CA ILE A 138 6.23 4.00 14.70
C ILE A 138 5.26 3.08 15.45
N ILE A 139 5.68 1.88 15.87
CA ILE A 139 4.80 0.94 16.56
C ILE A 139 4.27 1.54 17.86
N GLY A 140 2.97 1.38 18.10
CA GLY A 140 2.27 1.92 19.26
C GLY A 140 1.94 3.41 19.17
N LYS A 141 2.41 4.13 18.13
CA LYS A 141 1.99 5.51 17.90
C LYS A 141 0.50 5.56 17.56
N LYS A 142 -0.13 6.61 18.07
CA LYS A 142 -1.53 6.94 17.83
C LYS A 142 -1.63 7.94 16.70
N PHE A 143 -2.59 7.72 15.81
CA PHE A 143 -2.86 8.57 14.66
C PHE A 143 -4.31 9.03 14.72
N ASP A 144 -4.53 10.33 14.56
CA ASP A 144 -5.85 10.89 14.35
C ASP A 144 -6.40 10.39 12.99
N PRO A 145 -7.61 9.79 12.92
CA PRO A 145 -8.10 9.19 11.69
C PRO A 145 -8.29 10.19 10.56
N GLN A 146 -8.72 11.42 10.86
CA GLN A 146 -8.94 12.45 9.86
C GLN A 146 -7.62 12.93 9.27
N GLN A 147 -6.65 13.27 10.13
CA GLN A 147 -5.32 13.72 9.69
C GLN A 147 -4.59 12.63 8.89
N LEU A 148 -4.70 11.36 9.30
CA LEU A 148 -4.09 10.25 8.57
C LEU A 148 -4.75 10.03 7.21
N LEU A 149 -6.08 10.09 7.14
CA LEU A 149 -6.80 9.98 5.88
C LEU A 149 -6.44 11.10 4.90
N ASP A 150 -6.36 12.34 5.40
CA ASP A 150 -6.03 13.51 4.59
C ASP A 150 -4.59 13.46 4.08
N ASP A 151 -3.62 13.09 4.91
CA ASP A 151 -2.22 12.89 4.50
C ASP A 151 -2.12 11.80 3.41
N LEU A 152 -2.79 10.67 3.64
CA LEU A 152 -2.81 9.56 2.67
C LEU A 152 -3.49 9.95 1.37
N ARG A 153 -4.53 10.80 1.37
CA ARG A 153 -5.18 11.30 0.13
C ARG A 153 -4.34 12.35 -0.59
N ALA A 154 -3.60 13.17 0.15
CA ALA A 154 -2.76 14.23 -0.43
C ALA A 154 -1.45 13.70 -1.02
N THR A 155 -0.95 12.57 -0.51
CA THR A 155 0.32 11.98 -0.93
C THR A 155 0.10 10.67 -1.69
N THR A 156 0.89 10.45 -2.75
CA THR A 156 0.89 9.20 -3.51
C THR A 156 2.28 8.56 -3.42
N GLY A 157 2.33 7.23 -3.35
CA GLY A 157 3.57 6.50 -3.15
C GLY A 157 4.03 6.50 -1.68
N ILE A 158 5.34 6.69 -1.46
CA ILE A 158 6.02 6.37 -0.19
C ILE A 158 6.27 7.59 0.72
N ASP A 159 5.98 8.80 0.25
CA ASP A 159 6.27 10.05 0.97
C ASP A 159 5.03 10.56 1.70
N THR A 160 4.64 9.87 2.77
CA THR A 160 3.55 10.31 3.67
C THR A 160 4.12 11.16 4.80
N VAL A 161 3.52 12.31 5.11
CA VAL A 161 4.03 13.23 6.15
C VAL A 161 3.98 12.58 7.53
N LEU A 162 3.00 11.70 7.77
CA LEU A 162 2.82 11.00 9.04
C LEU A 162 3.61 9.69 9.14
N GLY A 163 4.37 9.32 8.10
CA GLY A 163 5.24 8.15 8.09
C GLY A 163 4.52 6.80 7.99
N LEU A 164 3.25 6.79 7.58
CA LEU A 164 2.46 5.58 7.36
C LEU A 164 1.85 5.57 5.96
N PRO A 165 2.12 4.53 5.13
CA PRO A 165 3.03 3.42 5.41
C PRO A 165 4.53 3.86 5.33
N PRO A 166 5.44 3.35 6.19
CA PRO A 166 6.84 3.78 6.24
C PRO A 166 7.71 3.20 5.13
N GLY A 167 7.36 3.54 3.90
CA GLY A 167 7.98 3.05 2.69
C GLY A 167 7.79 1.55 2.46
N PRO A 168 8.39 1.03 1.37
CA PRO A 168 8.13 -0.33 0.93
C PRO A 168 8.74 -1.36 1.88
N ASN A 169 8.02 -2.48 2.07
CA ASN A 169 8.41 -3.63 2.91
C ASN A 169 8.63 -3.29 4.39
N SER A 170 7.96 -2.26 4.92
CA SER A 170 8.02 -1.94 6.35
C SER A 170 7.29 -2.97 7.23
N GLY A 171 6.29 -3.68 6.68
CA GLY A 171 5.47 -4.62 7.44
C GLY A 171 4.63 -3.96 8.55
N LEU A 172 4.37 -2.65 8.45
CA LEU A 172 3.53 -1.91 9.40
C LEU A 172 2.14 -1.63 8.83
N SER A 173 1.16 -1.62 9.72
CA SER A 173 -0.21 -1.17 9.43
C SER A 173 -0.82 -0.52 10.68
N VAL A 174 -2.11 -0.18 10.65
CA VAL A 174 -2.83 0.38 11.81
C VAL A 174 -4.07 -0.43 12.17
N THR A 175 -4.41 -0.39 13.45
CA THR A 175 -5.53 -1.11 14.05
C THR A 175 -6.35 -0.15 14.92
N ILE A 176 -7.63 -0.44 15.14
CA ILE A 176 -8.42 0.28 16.15
C ILE A 176 -7.96 -0.11 17.57
N PRO A 177 -8.20 0.73 18.60
CA PRO A 177 -7.74 0.50 19.97
C PRO A 177 -8.34 -0.71 20.69
#